data_AF-A0A7K9QQV2-F1
#
_entry.id   AF-A0A7K9QQV2-F1
#
_cell.length_a   1.000
_cell.length_b   1.000
_cell.length_c   1.000
_cell.angle_alpha   90.00
_cell.angle_beta   90.00
_cell.angle_gamma   90.00
#
_symmetry.space_group_name_H-M   'P 1'
#
loop_
_entity.id
_entity.type
_entity.pdbx_description
1 polymer ?
#
loop_
_entity_poly.entity_id
_entity_poly.type
_entity_poly.pdbx_seq_one_letter_code
_entity_poly.pdbx_strand_id
1 'polypeptide(L)' 'GQHWHPLPGCFRCAPCGRPLLGRPFLPRGGQIFCSPRCAPRPGREHPREPRSAPRRRSWAGTGEGLGGTGNGMELNW' A
#
# COMPACT_ATOMS: atom_id res chain seq x y z
N GLY A 1 22.75 -3.37 3.75
CA GLY A 1 22.11 -2.32 4.56
C GLY A 1 22.31 -0.96 3.89
N GLN A 2 21.63 0.09 4.34
CA GLN A 2 21.96 1.46 3.92
C GLN A 2 23.12 1.97 4.78
N HIS A 3 24.21 2.39 4.13
CA HIS A 3 25.41 2.90 4.79
C HIS A 3 25.56 4.39 4.50
N TRP A 4 25.66 5.21 5.55
CA TRP A 4 25.76 6.65 5.42
C TRP A 4 27.16 7.11 5.84
N HIS A 5 27.79 7.96 5.03
CA HIS A 5 29.10 8.51 5.36
C HIS A 5 28.95 9.63 6.40
N PRO A 6 29.67 9.61 7.53
CA PRO A 6 29.56 10.60 8.60
C PRO A 6 30.28 11.93 8.28
N LEU A 7 30.33 12.34 7.02
CA LEU A 7 30.88 13.62 6.61
C LEU A 7 29.77 14.68 6.54
N PRO A 8 30.02 15.94 6.92
CA PRO A 8 29.01 17.02 6.87
C PRO A 8 28.41 17.24 5.48
N GLY A 9 29.19 16.97 4.42
CA GLY A 9 28.73 17.07 3.03
C GLY A 9 27.83 15.92 2.58
N CYS A 10 27.91 14.76 3.24
CA CYS A 10 27.18 13.55 2.86
C CYS A 10 25.99 13.29 3.82
N PHE A 11 26.18 13.52 5.12
CA PHE A 11 25.18 13.27 6.15
C PHE A 11 24.33 14.50 6.44
N ARG A 12 23.59 14.94 5.42
CA ARG A 12 22.76 16.13 5.48
C ARG A 12 21.35 15.88 4.98
N CYS A 13 20.41 16.65 5.51
CA CYS A 13 19.02 16.61 5.08
C CYS A 13 18.91 16.93 3.59
N ALA A 14 18.27 16.07 2.81
CA ALA A 14 18.16 16.24 1.36
C ALA A 14 17.56 17.60 0.92
N PRO A 15 16.44 18.08 1.49
CA PRO A 15 15.83 19.36 1.08
C PRO A 15 16.50 20.61 1.64
N CYS A 16 16.99 20.60 2.89
CA CYS A 16 17.48 21.83 3.55
C CYS A 16 19.00 21.85 3.77
N GLY A 17 19.72 20.79 3.42
CA GLY A 17 21.17 20.70 3.56
C GLY A 17 21.71 20.68 5.00
N ARG A 18 20.84 20.65 6.01
CA ARG A 18 21.26 20.70 7.43
C ARG A 18 22.03 19.41 7.79
N PRO A 19 23.24 19.51 8.38
CA PRO A 19 23.98 18.34 8.84
C PRO A 19 23.26 17.63 9.99
N LEU A 20 23.25 16.30 9.94
CA LEU A 20 22.52 15.43 10.86
C LEU A 20 23.42 14.62 11.80
N LEU A 21 24.73 14.89 11.79
CA LEU A 21 25.70 14.17 12.63
C LEU A 21 25.33 14.35 14.11
N GLY A 22 25.23 13.23 14.84
CA GLY A 22 24.84 13.22 16.25
C GLY A 22 23.39 13.64 16.52
N ARG A 23 22.54 13.73 15.49
CA ARG A 23 21.14 14.13 15.62
C ARG A 23 20.20 13.01 15.13
N PRO A 24 18.97 12.92 15.68
CA PRO A 24 17.97 12.03 15.13
C PRO A 24 17.65 12.40 13.68
N PHE A 25 17.39 11.40 12.84
CA PHE A 25 17.08 11.56 11.43
C PHE A 25 16.10 10.49 10.96
N LEU A 26 15.44 10.75 9.82
CA LEU A 26 14.47 9.85 9.22
C LEU A 26 15.03 9.34 7.87
N PRO A 27 15.38 8.05 7.73
CA PRO A 27 15.71 7.46 6.43
C PRO A 27 14.44 7.09 5.66
N ARG A 28 14.30 7.53 4.41
CA ARG A 28 13.23 7.09 3.48
C ARG A 28 13.73 7.06 2.04
N GLY A 29 13.50 5.96 1.34
CA GLY A 29 13.76 5.83 -0.10
C GLY A 29 15.19 6.18 -0.54
N GLY A 30 16.21 5.88 0.28
CA GLY A 30 17.60 6.25 -0.04
C GLY A 30 17.98 7.71 0.27
N GLN A 31 17.14 8.44 1.00
CA GLN A 31 17.42 9.80 1.46
C GLN A 31 17.22 9.93 2.98
N ILE A 32 17.84 10.95 3.57
CA ILE A 32 17.74 11.26 5.01
C ILE A 32 17.15 12.65 5.25
N PHE A 33 16.33 12.77 6.29
CA PHE A 33 15.58 13.99 6.60
C PHE A 33 15.74 14.40 8.07
N CYS A 34 15.84 15.71 8.33
CA CYS A 34 15.98 16.25 9.68
C CYS A 34 14.69 16.20 10.51
N SER A 35 13.53 16.13 9.84
CA SER A 35 12.21 16.18 10.45
C SER A 35 11.12 15.73 9.48
N PRO A 36 9.91 15.42 9.97
CA PRO A 36 8.76 15.14 9.10
C PRO A 36 8.36 16.29 8.17
N ARG A 37 8.74 17.54 8.46
CA ARG A 37 8.50 18.69 7.57
C ARG A 37 9.37 18.63 6.31
N CYS A 38 10.56 18.05 6.43
CA CYS A 38 11.49 17.86 5.31
C CYS A 38 11.26 16.52 4.60
N ALA A 39 10.71 15.53 5.28
CA ALA A 39 10.40 14.25 4.66
C ALA A 39 9.22 14.41 3.68
N PRO A 40 9.29 13.79 2.49
CA PRO A 40 8.10 13.64 1.66
C PRO A 40 7.04 12.89 2.49
N ARG A 41 5.77 13.29 2.32
CA ARG A 41 4.68 12.58 2.99
C ARG A 41 4.79 11.10 2.58
N PRO A 42 4.71 10.15 3.54
CA PRO A 42 4.54 8.75 3.17
C PRO A 42 3.41 8.74 2.15
N GLY A 43 3.70 8.24 0.95
CA GLY A 43 2.73 8.22 -0.11
C GLY A 43 1.44 7.71 0.49
N ARG A 44 0.35 8.47 0.33
CA ARG A 44 -0.97 7.86 0.35
C ARG A 44 -1.04 7.03 -0.92
N GLU A 45 -0.24 5.98 -1.00
CA GLU A 45 -0.61 4.83 -1.79
C GLU A 45 -1.82 4.27 -1.04
N HIS A 46 -2.99 4.83 -1.33
CA HIS A 46 -4.13 3.94 -1.41
C HIS A 46 -3.67 2.79 -2.29
N PRO A 47 -3.81 1.53 -1.85
CA PRO A 47 -3.70 0.40 -2.77
C PRO A 47 -4.46 0.83 -4.01
N ARG A 48 -3.76 0.96 -5.14
CA ARG A 48 -4.44 1.23 -6.39
C ARG A 48 -5.29 -0.01 -6.61
N GLU A 49 -6.55 0.05 -6.18
CA GLU A 49 -7.57 -0.89 -6.63
C GLU A 49 -7.38 -0.97 -8.14
N PRO A 50 -7.04 -2.14 -8.69
CA PRO A 50 -6.84 -2.26 -10.12
C PRO A 50 -8.12 -1.77 -10.79
N ARG A 51 -8.00 -0.74 -11.63
CA ARG A 51 -9.09 -0.01 -12.29
C ARG A 51 -9.93 -0.86 -13.27
N SER A 52 -9.97 -2.19 -13.12
CA SER A 52 -10.57 -3.10 -14.08
C SER A 52 -11.12 -4.40 -13.51
N ALA A 53 -11.49 -4.49 -12.23
CA ALA A 53 -12.41 -5.55 -11.81
C ALA A 53 -13.85 -5.08 -12.09
N PRO A 54 -14.57 -5.63 -13.08
CA PRO A 54 -15.98 -5.35 -13.21
C PRO A 54 -16.68 -5.84 -11.95
N ARG A 55 -17.43 -4.95 -11.30
CA ARG A 55 -18.38 -5.33 -10.24
C ARG A 55 -19.24 -6.46 -10.80
N ARG A 56 -19.03 -7.69 -10.36
CA ARG A 56 -19.89 -8.82 -10.73
C ARG A 56 -21.30 -8.41 -10.33
N ARG A 57 -22.13 -8.10 -11.32
CA ARG A 57 -23.56 -7.92 -11.11
C ARG A 57 -24.10 -9.31 -10.80
N SER A 58 -24.39 -9.55 -9.51
CA SER A 58 -25.20 -10.71 -9.11
C SER A 58 -26.54 -10.65 -9.85
N TRP A 59 -26.98 -11.80 -10.33
CA TRP A 59 -27.95 -11.99 -11.41
C TRP A 59 -29.27 -11.22 -11.24
N ALA A 60 -29.71 -10.55 -12.31
CA ALA A 60 -31.12 -10.25 -12.52
C ALA A 60 -31.78 -11.52 -13.04
N GLY A 61 -32.57 -12.18 -12.18
CA GLY A 61 -33.40 -13.32 -12.54
C GLY A 61 -34.78 -13.13 -11.93
N THR A 62 -35.65 -12.43 -12.63
CA THR A 62 -37.10 -12.60 -12.46
C THR A 62 -37.43 -13.99 -12.99
N GLY A 63 -37.83 -14.90 -12.11
CA GLY A 63 -38.21 -16.27 -12.45
C GLY A 63 -39.35 -16.70 -11.56
N GLU A 64 -40.55 -16.61 -12.11
CA GLU A 64 -41.80 -17.13 -11.59
C GLU A 64 -41.69 -18.64 -11.33
N GLY A 65 -42.50 -19.13 -10.39
CA GLY A 65 -42.34 -20.45 -9.80
C GLY A 65 -42.49 -21.63 -10.75
N LEU A 66 -42.23 -22.82 -10.22
CA LEU A 66 -42.98 -24.05 -10.40
C LEU A 66 -42.30 -25.13 -9.53
N GLY A 67 -43.11 -25.85 -8.77
CA GLY A 67 -42.65 -26.90 -7.87
C GLY A 67 -42.05 -28.10 -8.59
N GLY A 68 -41.30 -28.90 -7.83
CA GLY A 68 -40.77 -30.17 -8.28
C GLY A 68 -40.06 -30.89 -7.14
N THR A 69 -40.77 -31.78 -6.46
CA THR A 69 -40.23 -32.77 -5.52
C THR A 69 -39.34 -33.77 -6.26
N GLY A 70 -38.16 -34.09 -5.74
CA GLY A 70 -37.31 -35.14 -6.29
C GLY A 70 -36.16 -35.49 -5.35
N ASN A 71 -36.21 -36.68 -4.76
CA ASN A 71 -35.20 -37.26 -3.88
C ASN A 71 -33.96 -37.73 -4.66
N GLY A 72 -32.82 -37.83 -3.97
CA GLY A 72 -31.58 -38.47 -4.45
C GLY A 72 -30.63 -37.48 -5.11
N MET A 73 -29.37 -37.36 -4.75
CA MET A 73 -28.42 -38.40 -4.34
C MET A 73 -27.21 -37.75 -3.67
N GLU A 74 -26.70 -38.40 -2.63
CA GLU A 74 -25.49 -38.09 -1.89
C GLU A 74 -24.27 -38.54 -2.69
N LEU A 75 -23.25 -37.68 -2.88
CA LEU A 75 -21.89 -38.10 -3.23
C LEU A 75 -20.91 -37.16 -2.54
N ASN A 76 -20.26 -37.70 -1.50
CA ASN A 76 -19.09 -37.12 -0.85
C ASN A 76 -17.90 -37.07 -1.81
N TRP A 77 -17.29 -35.90 -1.89
CA TRP A 77 -15.83 -35.74 -1.95
C TRP A 77 -15.44 -34.46 -1.21
#